data_AF-A0AAX6T897-F1
#
_entry.id   AF-A0AAX6T897-F1
#
_cell.length_a   1.000
_cell.length_b   1.000
_cell.length_c   1.000
_cell.angle_alpha   90.00
_cell.angle_beta   90.00
_cell.angle_gamma   90.00
#
_symmetry.space_group_name_H-M   'P 1'
#
loop_
_entity.id
_entity.type
_entity.pdbx_description
1 polymer ?
#
loop_
_entity_poly.entity_id
_entity_poly.type
_entity_poly.pdbx_seq_one_letter_code
_entity_poly.pdbx_strand_id
1 'polypeptide(L)' 'PFHQISSSAVRSGLGPAESHCVNLSGICRRTTCKLTEDEIGGCRRRWKCCRPWWILIPIPTPVIFSDYQEPVKPRIK' A
#
# COMPACT_ATOMS: atom_id res chain seq x y z
N PRO A 1 9.87 -12.89 16.71
CA PRO A 1 9.46 -13.97 15.77
C PRO A 1 9.48 -13.55 14.28
N PHE A 2 10.51 -12.80 13.87
CA PHE A 2 10.80 -12.46 12.48
C PHE A 2 12.27 -12.82 12.24
N HIS A 3 12.53 -14.06 11.87
CA HIS A 3 13.79 -14.46 11.24
C HIS A 3 13.47 -15.64 10.33
N GLN A 4 13.31 -15.37 9.03
CA GLN A 4 13.57 -16.39 8.03
C GLN A 4 14.86 -16.01 7.32
N ILE A 5 15.88 -16.75 7.74
CA ILE A 5 17.25 -16.73 7.28
C ILE A 5 17.30 -17.23 5.83
N SER A 6 18.15 -16.55 5.07
CA SER A 6 18.65 -16.89 3.74
C SER A 6 18.87 -18.39 3.53
N SER A 7 18.16 -18.96 2.56
CA SER A 7 18.63 -20.11 1.80
C SER A 7 18.55 -19.71 0.33
N SER A 8 19.64 -19.86 -0.39
CA SER A 8 19.74 -19.73 -1.84
C SER A 8 18.72 -20.65 -2.54
N ALA A 9 17.47 -20.21 -2.64
CA ALA A 9 16.48 -20.85 -3.46
C ALA A 9 16.89 -20.59 -4.91
N VAL A 10 17.37 -21.63 -5.59
CA VAL A 10 17.36 -21.67 -7.05
C VAL A 10 15.98 -21.17 -7.45
N ARG A 11 15.90 -20.03 -8.13
CA ARG A 11 14.64 -19.39 -8.53
C ARG A 11 13.89 -20.37 -9.41
N SER A 12 13.08 -21.23 -8.80
CA SER A 12 11.98 -21.87 -9.49
C SER A 12 11.18 -20.70 -10.06
N GLY A 13 11.13 -20.59 -11.39
CA GLY A 13 10.48 -19.48 -12.05
C GLY A 13 9.10 -19.28 -11.45
N LEU A 14 8.79 -18.04 -11.03
CA LEU A 14 7.46 -17.72 -10.54
C LEU A 14 6.46 -18.07 -11.65
N GLY A 15 5.37 -18.76 -11.29
CA GLY A 15 4.30 -19.02 -12.24
C GLY A 15 3.71 -17.71 -12.78
N PRO A 16 3.06 -17.70 -13.95
CA PRO A 16 2.58 -16.47 -14.59
C PRO A 16 1.62 -15.66 -13.71
N ALA A 17 0.79 -16.33 -12.90
CA ALA A 17 -0.11 -15.66 -11.97
C ALA A 17 0.63 -15.08 -10.74
N GLU A 18 1.69 -15.75 -10.29
CA GLU A 18 2.52 -15.29 -9.18
C GLU A 18 3.37 -14.09 -9.60
N SER A 19 3.96 -14.12 -10.79
CA SER A 19 4.69 -12.97 -11.35
C SER A 19 3.77 -11.78 -11.61
N HIS A 20 2.57 -12.01 -12.13
CA HIS A 20 1.56 -10.97 -12.30
C HIS A 20 1.17 -10.32 -10.96
N CYS A 21 0.97 -11.13 -9.91
CA CYS A 21 0.67 -10.61 -8.58
C CYS A 21 1.79 -9.70 -8.04
N VAL A 22 3.04 -10.14 -8.19
CA VAL A 22 4.23 -9.36 -7.78
C VAL A 22 4.35 -8.07 -8.58
N ASN A 23 4.10 -8.10 -9.89
CA ASN A 23 4.12 -6.90 -10.74
C ASN A 23 3.07 -5.87 -10.33
N LEU A 24 1.96 -6.30 -9.72
CA LEU A 24 0.94 -5.42 -9.15
C LEU A 24 1.26 -4.95 -7.72
N SER A 25 2.49 -5.19 -7.23
CA SER A 25 2.89 -4.96 -5.84
C SER A 25 2.03 -5.73 -4.83
N GLY A 26 1.50 -6.88 -5.25
CA GLY A 26 0.72 -7.78 -4.42
C GLY A 26 1.57 -8.85 -3.73
N ILE A 27 0.97 -9.51 -2.75
CA ILE A 27 1.53 -10.60 -1.96
C ILE A 27 0.61 -11.81 -2.06
N CYS A 28 1.18 -12.98 -2.37
CA CYS A 28 0.41 -14.22 -2.43
C CYS A 28 0.16 -14.79 -1.03
N ARG A 29 -1.12 -15.02 -0.70
CA ARG A 29 -1.57 -15.61 0.57
C ARG A 29 -2.28 -16.94 0.34
N ARG A 30 -2.14 -17.88 1.27
CA ARG A 30 -2.73 -19.23 1.16
C ARG A 30 -4.24 -19.26 1.44
N THR A 31 -4.76 -18.33 2.24
CA THR A 31 -6.15 -18.36 2.73
C THR A 31 -6.94 -17.14 2.24
N THR A 32 -6.80 -16.00 2.90
CA THR A 32 -7.54 -14.76 2.63
C THR A 32 -6.61 -13.56 2.77
N CYS A 33 -7.02 -12.43 2.19
CA CYS A 33 -6.34 -11.16 2.39
C CYS A 33 -6.59 -10.61 3.79
N LYS A 34 -5.66 -9.79 4.29
CA LYS A 34 -5.86 -9.07 5.56
C LYS A 34 -6.90 -7.98 5.39
N LEU A 35 -7.46 -7.48 6.49
CA LEU A 35 -8.36 -6.32 6.48
C LEU A 35 -7.76 -5.10 5.76
N THR A 36 -6.44 -4.92 5.86
CA THR A 36 -5.68 -3.83 5.24
C THR A 36 -5.19 -4.13 3.81
N GLU A 37 -5.72 -5.19 3.20
CA GLU A 37 -5.37 -5.64 1.85
C GLU A 37 -6.62 -6.00 1.04
N ASP A 38 -6.56 -5.77 -0.26
CA ASP A 38 -7.61 -6.15 -1.20
C ASP A 38 -7.25 -7.44 -1.94
N GLU A 39 -8.24 -8.33 -2.14
CA GLU A 39 -8.08 -9.48 -3.03
C GLU A 39 -8.22 -9.04 -4.49
N ILE A 40 -7.10 -9.07 -5.23
CA ILE A 40 -7.06 -8.64 -6.64
C ILE A 40 -6.93 -9.80 -7.63
N GLY A 41 -6.81 -11.04 -7.13
CA GLY A 41 -6.73 -12.23 -7.99
C GLY A 41 -6.22 -13.47 -7.26
N GLY A 42 -5.71 -14.43 -8.02
CA GLY A 42 -5.09 -15.66 -7.49
C GLY A 42 -3.63 -15.81 -7.93
N CYS A 43 -2.83 -16.51 -7.13
CA CYS A 43 -1.42 -16.78 -7.44
C CYS A 43 -1.13 -18.23 -7.83
N ARG A 44 -1.72 -19.17 -7.09
CA ARG A 44 -1.56 -20.62 -7.24
C ARG A 44 -2.88 -21.29 -6.83
N ARG A 45 -2.98 -22.62 -6.97
CA ARG A 45 -4.19 -23.36 -6.59
C ARG A 45 -4.59 -23.02 -5.14
N ARG A 46 -5.76 -22.38 -4.99
CA ARG A 46 -6.36 -21.90 -3.73
C ARG A 46 -5.65 -20.71 -3.04
N TRP A 47 -4.61 -20.13 -3.64
CA TRP A 47 -3.92 -18.97 -3.08
C TRP A 47 -4.45 -17.67 -3.71
N LYS A 48 -4.56 -16.64 -2.89
CA LYS A 48 -5.06 -15.30 -3.23
C LYS A 48 -3.92 -14.33 -3.45
N CYS A 49 -4.06 -13.42 -4.39
CA CYS A 49 -3.18 -12.27 -4.57
C CYS A 49 -3.78 -11.08 -3.82
N CYS A 50 -3.05 -10.60 -2.81
CA CYS A 50 -3.52 -9.55 -1.90
C CYS A 50 -2.67 -8.29 -2.06
N ARG A 51 -3.28 -7.14 -2.28
CA ARG A 51 -2.57 -5.86 -2.44
C ARG A 51 -2.87 -4.92 -1.27
N PRO A 52 -1.87 -4.35 -0.59
CA PRO A 52 -2.13 -3.41 0.50
C PRO A 52 -2.80 -2.14 -0.02
N TRP A 53 -3.96 -1.77 0.52
CA TRP A 53 -4.70 -0.57 0.10
C TRP A 53 -4.31 0.69 0.87
N TRP A 54 -3.73 0.53 2.06
CA TRP A 54 -3.34 1.66 2.92
C TRP A 54 -2.27 2.57 2.31
N ILE A 55 -1.53 2.10 1.29
CA ILE A 55 -0.59 2.92 0.51
C ILE A 55 -1.33 3.86 -0.46
N LEU A 56 -2.60 3.61 -0.76
CA LEU A 56 -3.42 4.40 -1.67
C LEU A 56 -4.30 5.44 -0.96
N ILE A 57 -4.36 5.46 0.37
CA ILE A 57 -5.04 6.52 1.10
C ILE A 57 -4.04 7.62 1.39
N PRO A 58 -4.09 8.77 0.68
CA PRO A 58 -3.32 9.92 1.10
C PRO A 58 -3.79 10.30 2.51
N ILE A 59 -2.85 10.47 3.43
CA ILE A 59 -3.12 11.24 4.66
C ILE A 59 -3.73 12.56 4.16
N PRO A 60 -4.97 12.89 4.52
CA PRO A 60 -5.60 14.10 4.02
C PRO A 60 -4.70 15.27 4.41
N THR A 61 -4.11 15.91 3.40
CA THR A 61 -3.29 17.09 3.60
C THR A 61 -4.14 18.08 4.38
N PRO A 62 -3.71 18.53 5.57
CA PRO A 62 -4.53 19.42 6.36
C PRO A 62 -4.78 20.68 5.54
N VAL A 63 -6.06 20.99 5.31
CA VAL A 63 -6.45 22.25 4.70
C VAL A 63 -6.10 23.34 5.69
N ILE A 64 -4.99 24.04 5.44
CA ILE A 64 -4.63 25.22 6.21
C ILE A 64 -5.55 26.34 5.73
N PHE A 65 -6.62 26.59 6.47
CA PHE A 65 -7.33 27.86 6.41
C PHE A 65 -6.41 28.88 7.07
N SER A 66 -5.56 29.52 6.26
CA SER A 66 -4.88 30.72 6.74
C SER A 66 -5.94 31.81 6.75
N ASP A 67 -6.50 32.11 7.93
CA ASP A 67 -7.34 33.27 8.15
C ASP A 67 -6.50 34.51 7.82
N TYR A 68 -6.59 34.97 6.57
CA TYR A 68 -5.94 36.19 6.13
C TYR A 68 -6.50 37.33 6.97
N GLN A 69 -5.70 37.81 7.91
CA GLN A 69 -6.07 38.93 8.76
C GLN A 69 -5.53 40.21 8.12
N GLU A 70 -6.42 41.05 7.60
CA GLU A 70 -6.02 42.31 6.98
C GLU A 70 -5.20 43.16 7.96
N PRO A 71 -4.08 43.75 7.51
CA PRO A 71 -3.26 44.58 8.37
C PRO A 71 -4.06 45.80 8.83
N VAL A 72 -4.14 45.99 10.15
CA VAL A 72 -4.82 47.14 10.76
C VAL A 72 -4.11 48.42 10.31
N LYS A 73 -4.72 49.19 9.41
CA LYS A 73 -4.17 50.49 9.00
C LYS A 73 -4.23 51.46 10.17
N PRO A 74 -3.10 52.01 10.65
CA PRO A 74 -3.12 53.04 11.68
C PRO A 74 -3.74 54.32 11.10
N ARG A 75 -4.70 54.91 11.83
CA ARG A 75 -5.23 56.23 11.49
C ARG A 75 -4.22 57.28 11.92
N ILE A 76 -3.64 57.98 10.94
CA ILE A 76 -2.83 59.18 11.18
C ILE A 76 -3.80 60.29 11.61
N LYS A 77 -3.42 60.98 12.70
CA LYS A 77 -4.21 62.00 13.40
C LYS A 77 -3.87 63.39 12.88
#